data_AF-A0A2S2R1S6-F1
#
_entry.id   AF-A0A2S2R1S6-F1
#
_cell.length_a   1.000
_cell.length_b   1.000
_cell.length_c   1.000
_cell.angle_alpha   90.00
_cell.angle_beta   90.00
_cell.angle_gamma   90.00
#
_symmetry.space_group_name_H-M   'P 1'
#
loop_
_entity.id
_entity.type
_entity.pdbx_description
1 polymer ?
#
loop_
_entity_poly.entity_id
_entity_poly.type
_entity_poly.pdbx_seq_one_letter_code
_entity_poly.pdbx_strand_id
1 'polypeptide(L)'
;MHSQKSEKWSNDQIETLIDAYKEELCLYATNLATYHNKHLRADAMERVCKAVTSLRPFINTKECSTKFHNLRNQFNIENAKVKTSFKSGTGTDDIYKPSLWYYEKLLFLDPYVTPRKSRNSMENEEKKQIYHVRILI
;
A
#
# COMPACT_ATOMS: atom_id res chain seq x y z
N MET A 1 -24.71 -14.36 21.26
CA MET A 1 -24.05 -13.59 20.18
C MET A 1 -22.61 -14.10 20.06
N HIS A 2 -22.34 -15.02 19.13
CA HIS A 2 -20.99 -15.54 18.95
C HIS A 2 -20.14 -14.49 18.25
N SER A 3 -19.13 -13.99 18.97
CA SER A 3 -18.08 -13.14 18.42
C SER A 3 -17.32 -13.95 17.38
N GLN A 4 -17.59 -13.70 16.10
CA GLN A 4 -16.88 -14.32 14.99
C GLN A 4 -15.45 -13.78 14.98
N LYS A 5 -14.55 -14.50 15.66
CA LYS A 5 -13.11 -14.26 15.59
C LYS A 5 -12.70 -14.53 14.13
N SER A 6 -12.29 -13.50 13.40
CA SER A 6 -11.86 -13.66 12.01
C SER A 6 -10.71 -14.67 11.97
N GLU A 7 -10.91 -15.76 11.24
CA GLU A 7 -9.90 -16.80 11.10
C GLU A 7 -8.60 -16.24 10.48
N LYS A 8 -7.46 -16.75 10.96
CA LYS A 8 -6.15 -16.30 10.53
C LYS A 8 -5.91 -16.74 9.08
N TRP A 9 -5.45 -15.81 8.24
CA TRP A 9 -5.06 -16.11 6.87
C TRP A 9 -3.81 -17.02 6.85
N SER A 10 -3.85 -18.09 6.05
CA SER A 10 -2.69 -18.93 5.79
C SER A 10 -1.68 -18.22 4.87
N ASN A 11 -0.45 -18.74 4.81
CA ASN A 11 0.57 -18.20 3.92
C ASN A 11 0.15 -18.32 2.45
N ASP A 12 -0.39 -19.46 2.03
CA ASP A 12 -0.86 -19.69 0.66
C ASP A 12 -1.98 -18.72 0.25
N GLN A 13 -2.89 -18.40 1.18
CA GLN A 13 -3.95 -17.41 0.94
C GLN A 13 -3.37 -16.00 0.78
N ILE A 14 -2.35 -15.64 1.58
CA ILE A 14 -1.66 -14.35 1.48
C ILE A 14 -0.88 -14.27 0.17
N GLU A 15 -0.16 -15.32 -0.19
CA GLU A 15 0.61 -15.41 -1.43
C GLU A 15 -0.29 -15.28 -2.65
N THR A 16 -1.38 -16.06 -2.71
CA THR A 16 -2.38 -15.97 -3.78
C THR A 16 -2.99 -14.57 -3.88
N LEU A 17 -3.28 -13.94 -2.74
CA LEU A 17 -3.80 -12.57 -2.70
C LEU A 17 -2.78 -11.57 -3.27
N ILE A 18 -1.50 -11.70 -2.90
CA ILE A 18 -0.45 -10.80 -3.37
C ILE A 18 -0.23 -10.96 -4.88
N ASP A 19 -0.12 -12.21 -5.35
CA ASP A 19 0.16 -12.52 -6.74
C ASP A 19 -0.99 -12.05 -7.65
N ALA A 20 -2.25 -12.32 -7.27
CA ALA A 20 -3.39 -11.81 -8.04
C ALA A 20 -3.47 -10.28 -8.05
N TYR A 21 -3.13 -9.63 -6.93
CA TYR A 21 -3.15 -8.16 -6.84
C TYR A 21 -2.06 -7.52 -7.69
N LYS A 22 -0.89 -8.16 -7.79
CA LYS A 22 0.26 -7.70 -8.58
C LYS A 22 -0.07 -7.59 -10.07
N GLU A 23 -0.95 -8.43 -10.59
CA GLU A 23 -1.37 -8.39 -12.00
C GLU A 23 -2.33 -7.22 -12.31
N GLU A 24 -2.92 -6.60 -11.29
CA GLU A 24 -3.96 -5.58 -11.44
C GLU A 24 -3.41 -4.17 -11.17
N LEU A 25 -2.64 -3.63 -12.12
CA LEU A 25 -2.01 -2.30 -12.02
C LEU A 25 -2.97 -1.17 -11.61
N CYS A 26 -4.23 -1.24 -12.05
CA CYS A 26 -5.26 -0.25 -11.71
C CYS A 26 -5.52 -0.15 -10.20
N LEU A 27 -5.10 -1.13 -9.39
CA LEU A 27 -5.30 -1.12 -7.95
C LEU A 27 -4.23 -0.31 -7.19
N TYR A 28 -3.02 -0.16 -7.72
CA TYR A 28 -1.90 0.45 -7.00
C TYR A 28 -1.08 1.48 -7.78
N ALA A 29 -1.13 1.47 -9.12
CA ALA A 29 -0.34 2.38 -9.95
C ALA A 29 -1.00 3.75 -10.07
N THR A 30 -0.80 4.62 -9.07
CA THR A 30 -1.44 5.94 -8.97
C THR A 30 -1.11 6.91 -10.10
N ASN A 31 -0.06 6.62 -10.88
CA ASN A 31 0.37 7.39 -12.04
C ASN A 31 -0.37 6.99 -13.34
N LEU A 32 -1.17 5.93 -13.33
CA LEU A 32 -1.93 5.49 -14.49
C LEU A 32 -3.38 5.98 -14.45
N ALA A 33 -3.93 6.34 -15.61
CA ALA A 33 -5.34 6.73 -15.73
C ALA A 33 -6.30 5.63 -15.24
N THR A 34 -5.91 4.37 -15.39
CA THR A 34 -6.68 3.19 -14.95
C THR A 34 -6.90 3.17 -13.44
N TYR A 35 -5.99 3.76 -12.64
CA TYR A 35 -6.17 3.87 -11.18
C TYR A 35 -7.27 4.85 -10.78
N HIS A 36 -7.56 5.85 -11.62
CA HIS A 36 -8.62 6.82 -11.36
C HIS A 36 -10.00 6.30 -11.81
N ASN A 37 -10.04 5.19 -12.55
CA ASN A 37 -11.28 4.55 -12.96
C ASN A 37 -11.83 3.64 -11.84
N LYS A 38 -12.89 4.11 -11.18
CA LYS A 38 -13.55 3.39 -10.09
C LYS A 38 -14.11 2.02 -10.51
N HIS A 39 -14.64 1.91 -11.72
CA HIS A 39 -15.23 0.66 -12.22
C HIS A 39 -14.14 -0.40 -12.45
N LEU A 40 -13.06 -0.04 -13.16
CA LEU A 40 -11.94 -0.95 -13.38
C LEU A 40 -11.33 -1.47 -12.07
N ARG A 41 -11.28 -0.63 -11.04
CA ARG A 41 -10.78 -1.02 -9.72
C ARG A 41 -11.72 -1.94 -8.96
N ALA A 42 -13.03 -1.74 -9.09
CA ALA A 42 -14.00 -2.64 -8.50
C ALA A 42 -13.91 -4.03 -9.13
N ASP A 43 -13.89 -4.09 -10.47
CA ASP A 43 -13.79 -5.34 -11.23
C ASP A 43 -12.46 -6.08 -10.96
N ALA A 44 -11.35 -5.34 -10.90
CA ALA A 44 -10.05 -5.89 -10.54
C ALA A 44 -10.04 -6.49 -9.13
N MET A 45 -10.61 -5.78 -8.15
CA MET A 45 -10.69 -6.28 -6.78
C MET A 45 -11.56 -7.53 -6.67
N GLU A 46 -12.61 -7.65 -7.47
CA GLU A 46 -13.42 -8.87 -7.57
C GLU A 46 -12.61 -10.04 -8.14
N ARG A 47 -11.85 -9.82 -9.23
CA ARG A 47 -10.96 -10.85 -9.80
C ARG A 47 -9.92 -11.33 -8.79
N VAL A 48 -9.29 -10.41 -8.08
CA VAL A 48 -8.33 -10.72 -7.00
C VAL A 48 -8.99 -11.57 -5.91
N CYS A 49 -10.19 -11.20 -5.47
CA CYS A 49 -10.87 -11.95 -4.41
C CYS A 49 -11.35 -13.33 -4.88
N LYS A 50 -11.75 -13.45 -6.15
CA LYS A 50 -12.10 -14.72 -6.78
C LYS A 50 -10.91 -15.69 -6.79
N ALA A 51 -9.69 -15.21 -7.05
CA ALA A 51 -8.49 -16.05 -7.02
C ALA A 51 -8.26 -16.68 -5.63
N VAL A 52 -8.53 -15.93 -4.56
CA VAL A 52 -8.37 -16.41 -3.18
C VAL A 52 -9.52 -17.33 -2.75
N THR A 53 -10.69 -17.24 -3.39
CA THR A 53 -11.89 -18.00 -3.00
C THR A 53 -11.67 -19.51 -3.04
N SER A 54 -10.80 -20.00 -3.93
CA SER A 54 -10.42 -21.43 -3.99
C SER A 54 -9.73 -21.93 -2.71
N LEU A 55 -9.01 -21.05 -1.99
CA LEU A 55 -8.30 -21.38 -0.74
C LEU A 55 -9.07 -20.92 0.52
N ARG A 56 -9.99 -19.97 0.36
CA ARG A 56 -10.81 -19.42 1.43
C ARG A 56 -12.25 -19.24 0.94
N PRO A 57 -13.10 -20.28 1.05
CA PRO A 57 -14.50 -20.19 0.70
C PRO A 57 -15.19 -19.07 1.50
N PHE A 58 -16.21 -18.43 0.90
CA PHE A 58 -17.03 -17.38 1.51
C PHE A 58 -16.32 -16.05 1.81
N ILE A 59 -15.08 -15.86 1.34
CA ILE A 59 -14.42 -14.57 1.45
C ILE A 59 -15.13 -13.52 0.60
N ASN A 60 -15.28 -12.31 1.16
CA ASN A 60 -15.84 -11.18 0.42
C ASN A 60 -14.76 -10.17 -0.02
N THR A 61 -15.09 -9.38 -1.05
CA THR A 61 -14.20 -8.37 -1.63
C THR A 61 -13.71 -7.35 -0.59
N LYS A 62 -14.52 -7.02 0.42
CA LYS A 62 -14.16 -6.10 1.50
C LYS A 62 -13.09 -6.68 2.42
N GLU A 63 -13.17 -7.96 2.75
CA GLU A 63 -12.15 -8.68 3.52
C GLU A 63 -10.84 -8.80 2.74
N CYS A 64 -10.91 -9.17 1.46
CA CYS A 64 -9.75 -9.19 0.56
C CYS A 64 -9.06 -7.82 0.50
N SER A 65 -9.83 -6.75 0.29
CA SER A 65 -9.34 -5.37 0.24
C SER A 65 -8.73 -4.92 1.58
N THR A 66 -9.41 -5.21 2.69
CA THR A 66 -8.92 -4.88 4.04
C THR A 66 -7.63 -5.63 4.36
N LYS A 67 -7.56 -6.91 3.99
CA LYS A 67 -6.35 -7.72 4.17
C LYS A 67 -5.18 -7.15 3.39
N PHE A 68 -5.37 -6.85 2.10
CA PHE A 68 -4.30 -6.28 1.29
C PHE A 68 -3.86 -4.91 1.79
N HIS A 69 -4.80 -4.07 2.23
CA HIS A 69 -4.49 -2.79 2.87
C HIS A 69 -3.56 -2.96 4.09
N ASN A 70 -3.86 -3.94 4.95
CA ASN A 70 -3.02 -4.24 6.11
C ASN A 70 -1.63 -4.75 5.73
N LEU A 71 -1.54 -5.63 4.72
CA LEU A 71 -0.25 -6.11 4.19
C LEU A 71 0.59 -4.96 3.63
N ARG A 72 -0.03 -4.07 2.85
CA ARG A 72 0.62 -2.87 2.31
C ARG A 72 1.12 -1.93 3.41
N ASN A 73 0.33 -1.73 4.47
CA ASN A 73 0.77 -0.91 5.60
C ASN A 73 1.99 -1.50 6.31
N GLN A 74 1.98 -2.81 6.58
CA GLN A 74 3.12 -3.51 7.18
C GLN A 74 4.36 -3.42 6.28
N PHE A 75 4.20 -3.65 4.98
CA PHE A 75 5.26 -3.47 3.99
C PHE A 75 5.82 -2.04 4.00
N ASN A 76 4.98 -1.01 3.99
CA ASN A 76 5.45 0.38 3.97
C ASN A 76 6.29 0.72 5.21
N ILE A 77 5.89 0.24 6.39
CA ILE A 77 6.64 0.43 7.64
C ILE A 77 7.99 -0.29 7.55
N GLU A 78 8.00 -1.54 7.10
CA GLU A 78 9.21 -2.34 6.99
C GLU A 78 10.19 -1.76 5.96
N ASN A 79 9.68 -1.38 4.78
CA ASN A 79 10.43 -0.77 3.71
C ASN A 79 11.00 0.60 4.12
N ALA A 80 10.32 1.35 4.99
CA ALA A 80 10.87 2.58 5.55
C ALA A 80 12.10 2.33 6.44
N LYS A 81 12.12 1.25 7.22
CA LYS A 81 13.30 0.86 8.03
C LYS A 81 14.49 0.51 7.13
N VAL A 82 14.24 -0.32 6.10
CA VAL A 82 15.23 -0.69 5.08
C VAL A 82 15.82 0.56 4.43
N LYS A 83 14.96 1.47 3.93
CA LYS A 83 15.41 2.73 3.30
C LYS A 83 16.18 3.64 4.27
N THR A 84 15.83 3.62 5.56
CA THR A 84 16.53 4.43 6.56
C THR A 84 17.91 3.87 6.87
N SER A 85 18.08 2.54 6.94
CA SER A 85 19.41 1.95 7.17
C SER A 85 20.40 2.27 6.04
N PHE A 86 19.93 2.46 4.80
CA PHE A 86 20.80 2.91 3.70
C PHE A 86 21.24 4.38 3.82
N LYS A 87 20.43 5.25 4.44
CA LYS A 87 20.70 6.69 4.50
C LYS A 87 21.66 7.10 5.60
N SER A 88 21.76 6.30 6.66
CA SER A 88 22.52 6.66 7.87
C SER A 88 24.04 6.56 7.72
N GLY A 89 24.57 6.28 6.52
CA GLY A 89 26.03 6.20 6.27
C GLY A 89 26.73 5.07 7.02
N THR A 90 25.97 4.14 7.59
CA THR A 90 26.48 2.96 8.29
C THR A 90 27.07 1.99 7.27
N GLY A 91 28.22 1.40 7.60
CA GLY A 91 28.92 0.45 6.73
C GLY A 91 28.00 -0.68 6.26
N THR A 92 28.33 -1.33 5.14
CA THR A 92 27.49 -2.33 4.46
C THR A 92 27.00 -3.49 5.34
N ASP A 93 27.61 -3.70 6.52
CA ASP A 93 27.22 -4.72 7.49
C ASP A 93 25.99 -4.36 8.36
N ASP A 94 25.56 -3.08 8.39
CA ASP A 94 24.46 -2.60 9.26
C ASP A 94 23.12 -2.40 8.52
N ILE A 95 22.96 -2.96 7.32
CA ILE A 95 21.71 -2.82 6.55
C ILE A 95 20.61 -3.63 7.23
N TYR A 96 19.48 -2.99 7.54
CA TYR A 96 18.33 -3.64 8.13
C TYR A 96 17.75 -4.70 7.19
N LYS A 97 17.63 -5.93 7.69
CA LYS A 97 17.01 -7.04 6.98
C LYS A 97 15.51 -7.12 7.33
N PRO A 98 14.61 -7.10 6.34
CA PRO A 98 13.18 -7.27 6.57
C PRO A 98 12.86 -8.57 7.29
N SER A 99 11.95 -8.48 8.27
CA SER A 99 11.41 -9.60 9.04
C SER A 99 10.11 -10.19 8.45
N LEU A 100 9.47 -9.46 7.53
CA LEU A 100 8.25 -9.91 6.86
C LEU A 100 8.58 -10.98 5.82
N TRP A 101 8.07 -12.20 6.00
CA TRP A 101 8.32 -13.32 5.07
C TRP A 101 7.84 -13.06 3.64
N TYR A 102 6.81 -12.21 3.47
CA TYR A 102 6.25 -11.82 2.17
C TYR A 102 6.83 -10.49 1.65
N TYR A 103 7.89 -9.95 2.28
CA TYR A 103 8.45 -8.64 1.93
C TYR A 103 8.81 -8.55 0.44
N GLU A 104 9.58 -9.53 -0.06
CA GLU A 104 10.03 -9.57 -1.44
C GLU A 104 8.87 -9.62 -2.43
N LYS A 105 7.78 -10.30 -2.07
CA LYS A 105 6.57 -10.40 -2.89
C LYS A 105 5.84 -9.07 -3.05
N LEU A 106 6.02 -8.12 -2.12
CA LEU A 106 5.41 -6.79 -2.17
C LEU A 106 6.34 -5.70 -2.73
N LEU A 107 7.58 -6.03 -3.13
CA LEU A 107 8.53 -5.06 -3.69
C LEU A 107 8.01 -4.35 -4.95
N PHE A 108 7.10 -4.96 -5.71
CA PHE A 108 6.48 -4.33 -6.87
C PHE A 108 5.70 -3.04 -6.54
N LEU A 109 5.32 -2.87 -5.27
CA LEU A 109 4.67 -1.64 -4.80
C LEU A 109 5.64 -0.49 -4.63
N ASP A 110 6.94 -0.75 -4.42
CA ASP A 110 7.92 0.27 -4.06
C ASP A 110 7.97 1.47 -5.02
N PRO A 111 7.96 1.28 -6.36
CA PRO A 111 7.93 2.39 -7.32
C PRO A 111 6.67 3.27 -7.23
N TYR A 112 5.59 2.74 -6.67
CA TYR A 112 4.27 3.39 -6.58
C TYR A 112 3.95 3.89 -5.17
N VAL A 113 4.82 3.64 -4.20
CA VAL A 113 4.68 4.17 -2.84
C VAL A 113 5.29 5.56 -2.81
N THR A 114 4.45 6.58 -3.02
CA THR A 114 4.87 7.97 -2.81
C THR A 114 5.17 8.17 -1.33
N PRO A 115 6.38 8.63 -0.96
CA PRO A 115 6.68 9.02 0.41
C PRO A 115 5.65 10.07 0.85
N ARG A 116 4.89 9.77 1.89
CA ARG A 116 3.97 10.76 2.47
C ARG A 116 4.85 11.88 3.03
N LYS A 117 4.92 13.04 2.35
CA LYS A 117 5.58 14.22 2.93
C LYS A 117 4.89 14.51 4.25
N SER A 118 5.64 14.48 5.37
CA SER A 118 5.13 14.98 6.63
C SER A 118 4.65 16.40 6.40
N ARG A 119 3.36 16.66 6.56
CA ARG A 119 2.86 18.03 6.64
C ARG A 119 3.30 18.55 8.01
N ASN A 120 4.47 19.18 8.08
CA ASN A 120 4.75 20.06 9.21
C ASN A 120 3.71 21.18 9.16
N SER A 121 2.93 21.35 10.23
CA SER A 121 1.82 22.32 10.32
C SER A 121 2.27 23.80 10.40
N MET A 122 3.38 24.19 9.77
CA MET A 122 3.93 25.55 9.81
C MET A 122 4.04 26.23 8.43
N GLU A 123 3.30 25.76 7.42
CA GLU A 123 3.43 26.29 6.05
C GLU A 123 2.12 26.91 5.53
N ASN A 124 1.38 27.59 6.41
CA ASN A 124 0.06 28.16 6.09
C ASN A 124 -0.02 29.70 6.16
N GLU A 125 1.08 30.41 6.37
CA GLU A 125 1.08 31.89 6.43
C GLU A 125 1.73 32.57 5.21
N GLU A 126 2.75 31.98 4.57
CA GLU A 126 3.41 32.63 3.42
C GLU A 126 2.54 32.71 2.17
N LYS A 127 1.57 31.79 2.01
CA LYS A 127 0.71 31.79 0.82
C LYS A 127 -0.32 32.92 0.84
N LYS A 128 -0.72 33.47 1.99
CA LYS A 128 -1.72 34.56 2.04
C LYS A 128 -1.16 35.90 1.55
N GLN A 129 0.12 36.21 1.78
CA GLN A 129 0.69 37.49 1.33
C GLN A 129 0.99 37.56 -0.16
N ILE A 130 1.32 36.44 -0.80
CA ILE A 130 1.57 36.43 -2.25
C ILE A 130 0.28 36.70 -3.04
N TYR A 131 -0.89 36.27 -2.54
CA TYR A 131 -2.17 36.56 -3.22
C TYR A 131 -2.65 37.99 -3.03
N HIS A 132 -2.31 38.66 -1.91
CA HIS A 132 -2.76 40.03 -1.68
C HIS A 132 -1.96 41.07 -2.47
N VAL A 133 -0.66 40.83 -2.69
CA VAL A 133 0.20 41.75 -3.47
C VAL A 133 -0.15 41.73 -4.97
N ARG A 134 -0.72 40.64 -5.48
CA ARG A 134 -1.00 40.46 -6.92
C ARG A 134 -2.31 41.06 -7.42
N ILE A 135 -3.15 41.63 -6.55
CA ILE A 135 -4.43 42.24 -6.95
C ILE A 135 -4.36 43.79 -6.99
N LEU A 136 -3.24 44.40 -6.60
CA LEU A 136 -3.09 45.87 -6.49
C LEU A 136 -2.02 46.47 -7.43
N ILE A 137 -1.85 45.92 -8.64
CA ILE A 137 -1.09 46.56 -9.73
C ILE A 137 -1.88 46.37 -11.02
#